data_AF-A0A7J6V3G1-F1
#
_entry.id   AF-A0A7J6V3G1-F1
#
_cell.length_a   1.000
_cell.length_b   1.000
_cell.length_c   1.000
_cell.angle_alpha   90.00
_cell.angle_beta   90.00
_cell.angle_gamma   90.00
#
_symmetry.space_group_name_H-M   'P 1'
#
loop_
_entity.id
_entity.type
_entity.pdbx_description
1 polymer ?
#
loop_
_entity_poly.entity_id
_entity_poly.type
_entity_poly.pdbx_seq_one_letter_code
_entity_poly.pdbx_strand_id
1 'polypeptide(L)'
;TQTTLKQLYLTSFSFISGIIIFGGLLAPVLELKLGIGGTSYEDFIRSMHLPMQLSQVDPIVASFSGGAVGVISALMLIEVNNVEQQEKKRCKYCLGTGYLACARCSASGVCLSIEPISISSGPDRPLRAPTTQRCPNCSGAGKVMCPTCLCTGMVMASEHDPRIAPFD
;
A
#
# COMPACT_ATOMS: atom_id res chain seq x y z
N THR A 1 15.29 21.95 17.79
CA THR A 1 14.18 21.53 16.90
C THR A 1 12.79 21.89 17.42
N GLN A 2 12.60 22.24 18.71
CA GLN A 2 11.28 22.54 19.28
C GLN A 2 10.76 23.96 18.97
N THR A 3 11.64 24.95 18.80
CA THR A 3 11.29 26.34 18.49
C THR A 3 10.73 26.50 17.08
N THR A 4 11.30 25.78 16.11
CA THR A 4 10.85 25.75 14.71
C THR A 4 9.47 25.10 14.56
N LEU A 5 9.17 24.05 15.33
CA LEU A 5 7.86 23.36 15.27
C LEU A 5 6.72 24.23 15.81
N LYS A 6 6.94 24.93 16.94
CA LYS A 6 5.95 25.88 17.49
C LYS A 6 5.67 27.03 16.52
N GLN A 7 6.71 27.57 15.90
CA GLN A 7 6.58 28.66 14.94
C GLN A 7 5.85 28.20 13.66
N LEU A 8 6.15 27.01 13.15
CA LEU A 8 5.45 26.41 12.01
C LEU A 8 3.97 26.13 12.32
N TYR A 9 3.67 25.67 13.53
CA TYR A 9 2.29 25.44 13.96
C TYR A 9 1.51 26.75 14.06
N LEU A 10 2.11 27.80 14.60
CA LEU A 10 1.49 29.12 14.76
C LEU A 10 1.23 29.79 13.40
N THR A 11 2.18 29.71 12.47
CA THR A 11 2.00 30.22 11.10
C THR A 11 0.92 29.43 10.35
N SER A 12 0.94 28.10 10.44
CA SER A 12 -0.07 27.24 9.81
C SER A 12 -1.47 27.52 10.37
N PHE A 13 -1.60 27.63 11.69
CA PHE A 13 -2.86 27.95 12.36
C PHE A 13 -3.39 29.32 11.93
N SER A 14 -2.53 30.33 11.84
CA SER A 14 -2.91 31.67 11.37
C SER A 14 -3.39 31.64 9.91
N PHE A 15 -2.73 30.85 9.05
CA PHE A 15 -3.10 30.73 7.63
C PHE A 15 -4.43 30.00 7.46
N ILE A 16 -4.61 28.87 8.15
CA ILE A 16 -5.85 28.07 8.13
C ILE A 16 -7.02 28.88 8.69
N SER A 17 -6.81 29.57 9.82
CA SER A 17 -7.82 30.46 10.41
C SER A 17 -8.22 31.58 9.43
N GLY A 18 -7.25 32.20 8.76
CA GLY A 18 -7.50 33.21 7.72
C GLY A 18 -8.35 32.67 6.57
N ILE A 19 -8.03 31.48 6.04
CA ILE A 19 -8.78 30.85 4.96
C ILE A 19 -10.21 30.50 5.40
N ILE A 20 -10.39 29.98 6.61
CA ILE A 20 -11.71 29.63 7.15
C ILE A 20 -12.56 30.88 7.39
N ILE A 21 -11.99 31.94 7.97
CA ILE A 21 -12.72 33.19 8.23
C ILE A 21 -13.06 33.91 6.92
N PHE A 22 -12.12 33.98 5.97
CA PHE A 22 -12.34 34.65 4.70
C PHE A 22 -13.28 33.87 3.77
N GLY A 23 -13.00 32.58 3.56
CA GLY A 23 -13.78 31.73 2.65
C GLY A 23 -15.08 31.20 3.25
N GLY A 24 -15.11 30.90 4.55
CA GLY A 24 -16.26 30.30 5.21
C GLY A 24 -17.23 31.27 5.87
N LEU A 25 -16.79 32.49 6.22
CA LEU A 25 -17.64 33.47 6.93
C LEU A 25 -17.80 34.77 6.13
N LEU A 26 -16.71 35.41 5.71
CA LEU A 26 -16.78 36.70 5.02
C LEU A 26 -17.39 36.58 3.62
N ALA A 27 -16.95 35.63 2.79
CA ALA A 27 -17.49 35.43 1.44
C ALA A 27 -19.01 35.16 1.42
N PRO A 28 -19.57 34.18 2.17
CA PRO A 28 -21.01 33.93 2.16
C PRO A 28 -21.83 35.04 2.81
N VAL A 29 -21.30 35.76 3.80
CA VAL A 29 -21.99 36.92 4.39
C VAL A 29 -22.04 38.09 3.40
N LEU A 30 -20.96 38.35 2.66
CA LEU A 30 -20.93 39.40 1.63
C LEU A 30 -21.84 39.07 0.44
N GLU A 31 -21.93 37.79 0.04
CA GLU A 31 -22.89 37.34 -0.98
C GLU A 31 -24.34 37.48 -0.51
N LEU A 32 -24.68 37.02 0.70
CA LEU A 32 -26.08 36.93 1.14
C LEU A 32 -26.65 38.22 1.74
N LYS A 33 -25.84 39.07 2.38
CA LYS A 33 -26.32 40.28 3.10
C LYS A 33 -26.15 41.58 2.32
N LEU A 34 -25.14 41.68 1.45
CA LEU A 34 -24.82 42.94 0.78
C LEU A 34 -25.27 42.98 -0.69
N GLY A 35 -25.45 41.85 -1.38
CA GLY A 35 -25.78 41.86 -2.81
C GLY A 35 -24.77 42.63 -3.69
N ILE A 36 -23.60 42.98 -3.12
CA ILE A 36 -22.50 43.73 -3.72
C ILE A 36 -21.42 42.74 -4.18
N GLY A 37 -21.84 41.59 -4.71
CA GLY A 37 -20.99 40.70 -5.51
C GLY A 37 -20.77 41.31 -6.89
N GLY A 38 -20.05 42.43 -6.94
CA GLY A 38 -19.84 43.27 -8.13
C GLY A 38 -18.94 42.69 -9.23
N THR A 39 -18.69 41.38 -9.22
CA THR A 39 -18.26 40.63 -10.40
C THR A 39 -19.06 39.34 -10.34
N SER A 40 -20.00 39.13 -11.26
CA SER A 40 -20.82 37.93 -11.22
C SER A 40 -19.90 36.70 -11.34
N TYR A 41 -20.30 35.56 -10.78
CA TYR A 41 -19.56 34.31 -11.00
C TYR A 41 -19.40 34.01 -12.51
N GLU A 42 -20.30 34.55 -13.35
CA GLU A 42 -20.21 34.59 -14.81
C GLU A 42 -18.96 35.35 -15.32
N ASP A 43 -18.64 36.52 -14.76
CA ASP A 43 -17.46 37.32 -15.12
C ASP A 43 -16.15 36.61 -14.72
N PHE A 44 -16.15 35.93 -13.56
CA PHE A 44 -15.03 35.10 -13.14
C PHE A 44 -14.83 33.91 -14.10
N ILE A 45 -15.90 33.18 -14.43
CA ILE A 45 -15.89 32.06 -15.38
C ILE A 45 -15.43 32.51 -16.77
N ARG A 46 -15.90 33.68 -17.26
CA ARG A 46 -15.43 34.28 -18.52
C ARG A 46 -13.95 34.67 -18.48
N SER A 47 -13.48 35.25 -17.38
CA SER A 47 -12.07 35.66 -17.23
C SER A 47 -11.11 34.47 -17.22
N MET A 48 -11.54 33.34 -16.65
CA MET A 48 -10.78 32.10 -16.57
C MET A 48 -10.94 31.22 -17.82
N HIS A 49 -11.72 31.63 -18.83
CA HIS A 49 -12.05 30.83 -20.02
C HIS A 49 -12.70 29.48 -19.69
N LEU A 50 -13.49 29.41 -18.61
CA LEU A 50 -14.25 28.21 -18.29
C LEU A 50 -15.60 28.19 -19.03
N PRO A 51 -16.15 27.00 -19.31
CA PRO A 51 -17.46 26.89 -19.96
C PRO A 51 -18.54 27.47 -19.05
N MET A 52 -19.40 28.28 -19.66
CA MET A 52 -20.51 29.00 -19.01
C MET A 52 -21.48 28.09 -18.23
N GLN A 53 -21.48 26.78 -18.50
CA GLN A 53 -22.31 25.81 -17.79
C GLN A 53 -21.97 25.71 -16.30
N LEU A 54 -20.74 26.07 -15.88
CA LEU A 54 -20.38 26.11 -14.47
C LEU A 54 -21.02 27.27 -13.72
N SER A 55 -21.37 28.38 -14.40
CA SER A 55 -21.98 29.52 -13.73
C SER A 55 -23.44 29.31 -13.34
N GLN A 56 -24.03 28.18 -13.75
CA GLN A 56 -25.38 27.78 -13.42
C GLN A 56 -25.48 26.98 -12.12
N VAL A 57 -24.34 26.56 -11.55
CA VAL A 57 -24.27 25.83 -10.28
C VAL A 57 -23.99 26.81 -9.15
N ASP A 58 -24.68 26.67 -8.02
CA ASP A 58 -24.45 27.54 -6.86
C ASP A 58 -22.98 27.50 -6.41
N PRO A 59 -22.37 28.68 -6.15
CA PRO A 59 -20.95 28.77 -5.76
C PRO A 59 -20.65 27.98 -4.47
N ILE A 60 -21.64 27.82 -3.61
CA ILE A 60 -21.57 27.01 -2.39
C ILE A 60 -21.39 25.53 -2.72
N VAL A 61 -22.16 24.97 -3.67
CA VAL A 61 -22.08 23.56 -4.06
C VAL A 61 -20.76 23.27 -4.81
N ALA A 62 -20.31 24.20 -5.64
CA ALA A 62 -19.00 24.13 -6.30
C ALA A 62 -17.85 24.11 -5.26
N SER A 63 -17.96 24.90 -4.20
CA SER A 63 -16.99 24.94 -3.11
C SER A 63 -16.97 23.65 -2.28
N PHE A 64 -18.14 23.13 -1.88
CA PHE A 64 -18.23 21.88 -1.11
C PHE A 64 -17.69 20.67 -1.89
N SER A 65 -18.03 20.57 -3.18
CA SER A 65 -17.56 19.49 -4.03
C SER A 65 -16.05 19.57 -4.27
N GLY A 66 -15.50 20.77 -4.50
CA GLY A 66 -14.05 20.97 -4.62
C GLY A 66 -13.28 20.58 -3.34
N GLY A 67 -13.81 20.94 -2.17
CA GLY A 67 -13.21 20.56 -0.88
C GLY A 67 -13.18 19.04 -0.67
N ALA A 68 -14.30 18.36 -0.96
CA ALA A 68 -14.39 16.90 -0.85
C ALA A 68 -13.41 16.19 -1.81
N VAL A 69 -13.35 16.61 -3.07
CA VAL A 69 -12.40 16.07 -4.06
C VAL A 69 -10.96 16.31 -3.62
N GLY A 70 -10.64 17.46 -3.04
CA GLY A 70 -9.31 17.75 -2.52
C GLY A 70 -8.87 16.81 -1.40
N VAL A 71 -9.75 16.57 -0.41
CA VAL A 71 -9.45 15.65 0.71
C VAL A 71 -9.30 14.21 0.22
N ILE A 72 -10.20 13.73 -0.65
CA ILE A 72 -10.12 12.38 -1.20
C ILE A 72 -8.84 12.21 -2.02
N SER A 73 -8.48 13.19 -2.84
CA SER A 73 -7.24 13.16 -3.63
C SER A 73 -6.00 13.07 -2.75
N ALA A 74 -5.96 13.84 -1.65
CA ALA A 74 -4.85 13.79 -0.71
C ALA A 74 -4.74 12.42 0.00
N LEU A 75 -5.86 11.84 0.44
CA LEU A 75 -5.89 10.51 1.06
C LEU A 75 -5.45 9.43 0.07
N MET A 76 -5.90 9.51 -1.18
CA MET A 76 -5.50 8.57 -2.23
C MET A 76 -3.99 8.61 -2.48
N LEU A 77 -3.38 9.80 -2.52
CA LEU A 77 -1.91 9.94 -2.63
C LEU A 77 -1.17 9.29 -1.44
N ILE A 78 -1.71 9.46 -0.23
CA ILE A 78 -1.14 8.84 0.97
C ILE A 78 -1.26 7.31 0.91
N GLU A 79 -2.39 6.78 0.47
CA GLU A 79 -2.59 5.33 0.33
C GLU A 79 -1.65 4.72 -0.71
N VAL A 80 -1.48 5.35 -1.86
CA VAL A 80 -0.53 4.90 -2.90
C VAL A 80 0.89 4.83 -2.32
N ASN A 81 1.33 5.88 -1.65
CA ASN A 81 2.64 5.88 -1.00
C ASN A 81 2.71 4.83 0.14
N ASN A 82 1.62 4.59 0.87
CA ASN A 82 1.58 3.56 1.90
C ASN A 82 1.72 2.16 1.31
N VAL A 83 1.12 1.87 0.14
CA VAL A 83 1.28 0.60 -0.57
C VAL A 83 2.75 0.39 -0.98
N GLU A 84 3.40 1.39 -1.57
CA GLU A 84 4.83 1.30 -1.93
C GLU A 84 5.73 1.05 -0.70
N GLN A 85 5.42 1.71 0.41
CA GLN A 85 6.14 1.50 1.68
C GLN A 85 5.86 0.11 2.27
N GLN A 86 4.66 -0.41 2.09
CA GLN A 86 4.29 -1.75 2.55
C GLN A 86 5.01 -2.83 1.73
N GLU A 87 5.24 -2.62 0.43
CA GLU A 87 6.07 -3.50 -0.40
C GLU A 87 7.51 -3.59 0.10
N LYS A 88 8.12 -2.46 0.46
CA LYS A 88 9.47 -2.43 1.05
C LYS A 88 9.56 -3.18 2.38
N LYS A 89 8.46 -3.28 3.11
CA LYS A 89 8.36 -4.01 4.39
C LYS A 89 8.07 -5.50 4.21
N ARG A 90 7.83 -5.99 2.99
CA ARG A 90 7.65 -7.43 2.75
C ARG A 90 8.97 -8.16 2.97
N CYS A 91 8.89 -9.35 3.54
CA CYS A 91 10.06 -10.20 3.71
C CYS A 91 10.65 -10.55 2.34
N LYS A 92 11.94 -10.21 2.11
CA LYS A 92 12.65 -10.45 0.86
C LYS A 92 12.69 -11.94 0.44
N TYR A 93 12.63 -12.86 1.40
CA TYR A 93 12.77 -14.30 1.15
C TYR A 93 11.48 -15.00 0.73
N CYS A 94 10.34 -14.64 1.34
CA CYS A 94 9.04 -15.23 1.03
C CYS A 94 8.14 -14.30 0.21
N LEU A 95 8.62 -13.11 -0.15
CA LEU A 95 7.88 -12.10 -0.91
C LEU A 95 6.51 -11.78 -0.30
N GLY A 96 6.36 -11.85 1.03
CA GLY A 96 5.10 -11.56 1.72
C GLY A 96 4.17 -12.74 1.96
N THR A 97 4.51 -13.97 1.52
CA THR A 97 3.62 -15.13 1.72
C THR A 97 3.71 -15.74 3.12
N GLY A 98 4.84 -15.52 3.82
CA GLY A 98 5.15 -16.16 5.10
C GLY A 98 5.70 -17.59 4.97
N TYR A 99 5.65 -18.19 3.78
CA TYR A 99 6.04 -19.59 3.55
C TYR A 99 6.94 -19.73 2.33
N LEU A 100 7.89 -20.66 2.39
CA LEU A 100 8.72 -21.03 1.24
C LEU A 100 8.22 -22.33 0.64
N ALA A 101 8.46 -22.51 -0.66
CA ALA A 101 8.30 -23.80 -1.31
C ALA A 101 9.22 -24.83 -0.64
N CYS A 102 8.71 -26.03 -0.37
CA CYS A 102 9.55 -27.08 0.19
C CYS A 102 10.56 -27.56 -0.86
N ALA A 103 11.85 -27.27 -0.66
CA ALA A 103 12.92 -27.63 -1.59
C ALA A 103 13.02 -29.15 -1.85
N ARG A 104 12.71 -29.98 -0.85
CA ARG A 104 12.82 -31.45 -0.94
C ARG A 104 11.81 -32.10 -1.89
N CYS A 105 10.66 -31.45 -2.07
CA CYS A 105 9.61 -31.97 -2.96
C CYS A 105 9.22 -30.97 -4.05
N SER A 106 9.98 -29.88 -4.21
CA SER A 106 9.70 -28.81 -5.17
C SER A 106 8.23 -28.36 -5.16
N ALA A 107 7.69 -28.12 -3.96
CA ALA A 107 6.28 -27.79 -3.70
C ALA A 107 5.22 -28.86 -4.05
N SER A 108 5.62 -30.04 -4.54
CA SER A 108 4.70 -31.14 -4.87
C SER A 108 4.05 -31.78 -3.63
N GLY A 109 4.68 -31.67 -2.45
CA GLY A 109 4.24 -32.34 -1.22
C GLY A 109 4.56 -33.84 -1.20
N VAL A 110 5.00 -34.43 -2.31
CA VAL A 110 5.40 -35.82 -2.43
C VAL A 110 6.86 -35.94 -2.91
N CYS A 111 7.55 -36.97 -2.42
CA CYS A 111 8.89 -37.33 -2.85
C CYS A 111 8.85 -38.71 -3.50
N LEU A 112 9.65 -38.91 -4.54
CA LEU A 112 9.87 -40.24 -5.11
C LEU A 112 10.77 -41.02 -4.15
N SER A 113 10.25 -42.12 -3.60
CA SER A 113 11.08 -43.07 -2.86
C SER A 113 11.79 -43.95 -3.89
N ILE A 114 13.05 -43.61 -4.19
CA ILE A 114 13.95 -44.47 -4.92
C ILE A 114 14.58 -45.37 -3.85
N GLU A 115 13.93 -46.49 -3.56
CA GLU A 115 14.60 -47.55 -2.80
C GLU A 115 15.84 -47.96 -3.60
N PRO A 116 17.06 -47.96 -3.02
CA PRO A 116 18.23 -48.42 -3.75
C PRO A 116 17.96 -49.86 -4.18
N ILE A 117 18.05 -50.11 -5.49
CA ILE A 117 17.99 -51.45 -6.05
C ILE A 117 19.13 -52.23 -5.38
N SER A 118 18.80 -53.10 -4.42
CA SER A 118 19.74 -54.09 -3.93
C SER A 118 20.03 -55.00 -5.11
N ILE A 119 21.22 -54.86 -5.69
CA ILE A 119 21.72 -55.72 -6.76
C ILE A 119 21.99 -57.09 -6.13
N SER A 120 20.93 -57.85 -5.89
CA SER A 120 21.00 -59.30 -5.81
C SER A 120 20.69 -59.80 -7.20
N SER A 121 21.76 -60.19 -7.90
CA SER A 121 21.78 -60.76 -9.23
C SER A 121 20.78 -61.92 -9.37
N GLY A 122 19.74 -61.72 -10.18
CA GLY A 122 18.85 -62.77 -10.68
C GLY A 122 17.98 -62.21 -11.82
N PRO A 123 17.85 -62.91 -12.96
CA PRO A 123 17.01 -62.46 -14.07
C PRO A 123 15.53 -62.60 -13.68
N ASP A 124 14.67 -61.73 -14.19
CA ASP A 124 13.21 -61.76 -14.05
C ASP A 124 12.59 -61.26 -12.74
N ARG A 125 12.84 -59.98 -12.40
CA ARG A 125 11.97 -59.26 -11.45
C ARG A 125 11.40 -57.98 -12.10
N PRO A 126 10.08 -57.76 -12.11
CA PRO A 126 9.50 -56.58 -12.74
C PRO A 126 9.97 -55.32 -12.03
N LEU A 127 10.43 -54.32 -12.80
CA LEU A 127 10.78 -52.99 -12.32
C LEU A 127 9.60 -52.43 -11.51
N ARG A 128 9.76 -52.38 -10.18
CA ARG A 128 8.71 -51.89 -9.28
C ARG A 128 8.55 -50.38 -9.52
N ALA A 129 7.34 -49.96 -9.87
CA ALA A 129 7.04 -48.54 -10.08
C ALA A 129 7.45 -47.73 -8.84
N PRO A 130 8.10 -46.56 -9.01
CA PRO A 130 8.54 -45.74 -7.89
C PRO A 130 7.32 -45.32 -7.06
N THR A 131 7.29 -45.73 -5.80
CA THR A 131 6.23 -45.33 -4.86
C THR A 131 6.42 -43.88 -4.46
N THR A 132 5.44 -43.04 -4.75
CA THR A 132 5.37 -41.67 -4.24
C THR A 132 5.04 -41.71 -2.74
N GLN A 133 5.90 -41.13 -1.91
CA GLN A 133 5.65 -40.98 -0.48
C GLN A 133 5.45 -39.51 -0.13
N ARG A 134 4.73 -39.22 0.96
CA ARG A 134 4.62 -37.85 1.46
C ARG A 134 6.01 -37.32 1.82
N CYS A 135 6.30 -36.09 1.43
CA CYS A 135 7.55 -35.46 1.78
C CYS A 135 7.65 -35.33 3.30
N PRO A 136 8.67 -35.92 3.96
CA PRO A 136 8.80 -35.87 5.42
C PRO A 136 9.13 -34.47 5.93
N ASN A 137 9.65 -33.58 5.07
CA ASN A 137 10.06 -32.24 5.47
C ASN A 137 8.89 -31.24 5.54
N CYS A 138 7.89 -31.39 4.67
CA CYS A 138 6.69 -30.55 4.68
C CYS A 138 5.42 -31.31 5.05
N SER A 139 5.54 -32.58 5.43
CA SER A 139 4.43 -33.48 5.78
C SER A 139 3.30 -33.51 4.74
N GLY A 140 3.63 -33.38 3.44
CA GLY A 140 2.65 -33.30 2.37
C GLY A 140 2.12 -31.91 2.00
N ALA A 141 2.48 -30.85 2.73
CA ALA A 141 1.92 -29.52 2.52
C ALA A 141 2.52 -28.72 1.34
N GLY A 142 3.64 -29.17 0.77
CA GLY A 142 4.37 -28.48 -0.31
C GLY A 142 5.07 -27.17 0.12
N LYS A 143 4.87 -26.72 1.36
CA LYS A 143 5.43 -25.48 1.89
C LYS A 143 6.08 -25.67 3.27
N VAL A 144 7.05 -24.83 3.58
CA VAL A 144 7.75 -24.77 4.87
C VAL A 144 7.69 -23.34 5.42
N MET A 145 7.73 -23.20 6.74
CA MET A 145 7.72 -21.89 7.39
C MET A 145 8.92 -21.05 6.95
N CYS A 146 8.72 -19.76 6.69
CA CYS A 146 9.83 -18.84 6.49
C CYS A 146 10.44 -18.48 7.86
N PRO A 147 11.68 -18.91 8.17
CA PRO A 147 12.29 -18.61 9.46
C PRO A 147 12.59 -17.11 9.61
N THR A 148 12.85 -16.41 8.51
CA THR A 148 13.21 -14.99 8.51
C THR A 148 12.07 -14.05 8.89
N CYS A 149 10.81 -14.45 8.65
CA CYS A 149 9.64 -13.66 9.03
C CYS A 149 8.70 -14.37 10.02
N LEU A 150 9.05 -15.57 10.50
CA LEU A 150 8.20 -16.39 11.37
C LEU A 150 6.74 -16.48 10.88
N CYS A 151 6.57 -16.81 9.59
CA CYS A 151 5.25 -16.89 8.91
C CYS A 151 4.43 -15.58 8.78
N THR A 152 4.96 -14.43 9.19
CA THR A 152 4.22 -13.15 9.07
C THR A 152 4.23 -12.57 7.65
N GLY A 153 5.19 -12.94 6.81
CA GLY A 153 5.39 -12.35 5.49
C GLY A 153 6.03 -10.96 5.52
N MET A 154 6.19 -10.34 6.69
CA MET A 154 6.76 -9.00 6.83
C MET A 154 8.19 -9.09 7.37
N VAL A 155 9.01 -8.09 7.07
CA VAL A 155 10.34 -7.94 7.69
C VAL A 155 10.14 -7.80 9.19
N MET A 156 10.77 -8.69 9.97
CA MET A 156 10.75 -8.57 11.42
C MET A 156 11.60 -7.37 11.83
N ALA A 157 11.16 -6.67 12.87
CA ALA A 157 11.97 -5.69 13.57
C ALA A 157 13.04 -6.43 14.40
N SER A 158 13.98 -7.10 13.74
CA SER A 158 15.16 -7.65 14.39
C SER A 158 16.23 -6.57 14.53
N GLU A 159 17.05 -6.68 15.58
CA GLU A 159 18.29 -5.92 15.73
C GLU A 159 19.10 -6.04 14.43
N HIS A 160 19.45 -4.90 13.85
CA HIS A 160 20.08 -4.83 12.53
C HIS A 160 21.50 -5.40 12.63
N ASP A 161 21.73 -6.65 12.23
CA ASP A 161 23.09 -7.19 12.06
C ASP A 161 23.59 -6.80 10.66
N PRO A 162 24.54 -5.85 10.54
CA PRO A 162 25.06 -5.39 9.26
C PRO A 162 25.74 -6.50 8.44
N ARG A 163 26.02 -7.69 9.02
CA ARG A 163 26.55 -8.84 8.26
C ARG A 163 25.53 -9.57 7.40
N ILE A 164 24.23 -9.33 7.60
CA ILE A 164 23.13 -9.98 6.85
C ILE A 164 22.82 -9.26 5.51
N ALA A 165 23.51 -8.15 5.21
CA ALA A 165 23.49 -7.50 3.91
C ALA A 165 24.82 -7.73 3.15
N PRO A 166 25.04 -8.90 2.52
CA PRO A 166 26.25 -9.14 1.72
C PRO A 166 26.22 -8.52 0.31
N PHE A 167 25.13 -7.83 -0.08
CA PHE A 167 24.98 -7.23 -1.41
C PHE A 167 24.19 -5.92 -1.31
N ASP A 168 24.88 -4.85 -0.92
CA ASP A 168 24.57 -3.50 -1.41
C ASP A 168 25.52 -3.19 -2.57
#